data_AF-A0A377VX38-F1
#
_entry.id   AF-A0A377VX38-F1
#
_cell.length_a   1.000
_cell.length_b   1.000
_cell.length_c   1.000
_cell.angle_alpha   90.00
_cell.angle_beta   90.00
_cell.angle_gamma   90.00
#
_symmetry.space_group_name_H-M   'P 1'
#
loop_
_entity.id
_entity.type
_entity.pdbx_description
1 polymer ?
#
loop_
_entity_poly.entity_id
_entity_poly.type
_entity_poly.pdbx_seq_one_letter_code
_entity_poly.pdbx_strand_id
1 'polypeptide(L)' 'MLRLLNEPTAAAIAYGLDSGQEGVIAVYDLGGGTFDISILRLSRGVF' A
#
# COMPACT_ATOMS: atom_id res chain seq x y z
N MET A 1 3.77 -19.51 -6.82
CA MET A 1 2.76 -18.84 -7.66
C MET A 1 3.05 -17.35 -7.64
N LEU A 2 3.09 -16.68 -8.79
CA LEU A 2 3.25 -15.22 -8.88
C LEU A 2 1.85 -14.58 -8.92
N ARG A 3 1.65 -13.50 -8.17
CA ARG A 3 0.40 -12.72 -8.15
C ARG A 3 0.73 -11.29 -8.54
N LEU A 4 -0.06 -10.72 -9.44
CA LEU A 4 0.05 -9.29 -9.75
C LEU A 4 -0.49 -8.49 -8.56
N LEU A 5 0.29 -7.50 -8.13
CA LEU A 5 -0.03 -6.63 -7.01
C LEU A 5 -0.03 -5.19 -7.50
N ASN A 6 -0.94 -4.37 -7.00
CA ASN A 6 -0.89 -2.94 -7.28
C ASN A 6 0.28 -2.28 -6.52
N GLU A 7 0.75 -1.15 -7.02
CA GLU A 7 1.87 -0.40 -6.43
C GLU A 7 1.65 0.01 -4.97
N PRO A 8 0.50 0.60 -4.57
CA PRO A 8 0.34 1.05 -3.18
C PRO A 8 0.29 -0.11 -2.18
N THR A 9 -0.32 -1.24 -2.53
CA THR A 9 -0.30 -2.45 -1.70
C THR A 9 1.11 -3.06 -1.65
N ALA A 10 1.85 -3.06 -2.76
CA ALA A 10 3.24 -3.52 -2.78
C ALA A 10 4.12 -2.69 -1.84
N ALA A 11 3.98 -1.36 -1.88
CA ALA A 11 4.67 -0.45 -0.98
C ALA A 11 4.30 -0.76 0.48
N ALA A 12 3.00 -0.86 0.80
CA ALA A 12 2.57 -1.11 2.17
C ALA A 12 3.08 -2.45 2.73
N ILE A 13 3.13 -3.52 1.92
CA ILE A 13 3.72 -4.82 2.30
C ILE A 13 5.23 -4.71 2.49
N ALA A 14 5.95 -3.99 1.60
CA ALA A 14 7.40 -3.83 1.72
C ALA A 14 7.82 -3.13 3.02
N TYR A 15 6.95 -2.25 3.55
CA TYR A 15 7.13 -1.60 4.85
C TYR A 15 6.56 -2.40 6.05
N GLY A 16 6.00 -3.60 5.82
CA GLY A 16 5.44 -4.46 6.87
C GLY A 16 4.16 -3.93 7.51
N LEU A 17 3.47 -3.01 6.82
CA LEU A 17 2.28 -2.32 7.34
C LEU A 17 1.02 -3.20 7.27
N ASP A 18 1.08 -4.34 6.57
CA ASP A 18 0.02 -5.32 6.44
C ASP A 18 -0.24 -6.13 7.73
N SER A 19 0.66 -6.07 8.71
CA SER A 19 0.56 -6.87 9.93
C SER A 19 0.00 -6.09 11.13
N GLY A 20 -1.17 -6.51 11.61
CA GLY A 20 -1.68 -6.20 12.96
C GLY A 20 -2.10 -4.76 13.26
N GLN A 21 -1.99 -3.84 12.30
CA GLN A 21 -2.41 -2.45 12.47
C GLN A 21 -3.75 -2.18 11.76
N GLU A 22 -4.68 -1.57 12.48
CA GLU A 22 -5.86 -0.95 11.88
C GLU A 22 -5.57 0.54 11.66
N GLY A 23 -6.00 1.06 10.51
CA GLY A 23 -5.74 2.46 10.22
C GLY A 23 -5.94 2.84 8.76
N VAL A 24 -5.62 4.10 8.48
CA VAL A 24 -5.62 4.67 7.14
C VAL A 24 -4.19 5.04 6.79
N ILE A 25 -3.73 4.57 5.63
CA ILE A 25 -2.39 4.82 5.11
C ILE A 25 -2.53 5.62 3.82
N ALA A 26 -1.85 6.75 3.74
CA ALA A 26 -1.67 7.47 2.48
C ALA A 26 -0.33 7.07 1.88
N VAL A 27 -0.36 6.57 0.64
CA VAL A 27 0.83 6.29 -0.17
C VAL A 27 0.96 7.41 -1.20
N TYR A 28 2.12 8.07 -1.19
CA TYR A 28 2.50 9.07 -2.17
C TYR A 28 3.57 8.46 -3.08
N ASP A 29 3.25 8.26 -4.35
CA ASP A 29 4.18 7.76 -5.35
C ASP A 29 4.65 8.92 -6.24
N LEU A 30 5.95 9.18 -6.19
CA LEU A 30 6.62 10.26 -6.91
C LEU A 30 7.53 9.63 -7.96
N GLY A 31 6.95 9.35 -9.12
CA GLY A 31 7.67 8.87 -10.29
C GLY A 31 8.40 9.98 -11.04
N GLY A 32 9.15 9.60 -12.09
CA GLY A 32 9.88 10.56 -12.93
C GLY A 32 8.99 11.49 -13.78
N GLY A 33 7.70 11.20 -13.88
CA GLY A 33 6.72 12.00 -14.63
C GLY A 33 5.27 11.81 -14.20
N THR A 34 5.04 11.04 -13.13
CA THR A 34 3.71 10.80 -12.55
C THR A 34 3.77 11.11 -11.06
N PHE A 35 2.63 11.56 -10.54
CA PHE A 35 2.42 11.73 -9.12
C PHE A 35 1.08 11.12 -8.78
N ASP A 36 1.12 10.00 -8.09
CA ASP A 36 -0.06 9.22 -7.75
C ASP A 36 -0.23 9.18 -6.22
N ILE A 37 -1.46 9.35 -5.77
CA ILE A 37 -1.81 9.26 -4.34
C ILE A 37 -2.84 8.16 -4.18
N SER A 38 -2.57 7.24 -3.26
CA SER A 38 -3.48 6.17 -2.89
C SER A 38 -3.79 6.21 -1.40
N ILE A 39 -5.05 6.05 -1.03
CA ILE A 39 -5.47 5.91 0.37
C ILE A 39 -5.86 4.45 0.59
N LEU A 40 -5.10 3.76 1.41
CA LEU A 40 -5.36 2.39 1.84
C LEU A 40 -6.03 2.40 3.21
N ARG A 41 -7.01 1.52 3.39
CA ARG A 41 -7.65 1.29 4.69
C ARG A 41 -7.34 -0.12 5.11
N LEU A 42 -6.66 -0.29 6.24
CA LEU A 42 -6.45 -1.60 6.81
C LEU A 42 -7.55 -1.94 7.80
N SER A 43 -8.12 -3.11 7.60
CA SER A 43 -9.00 -3.74 8.58
C SER A 43 -8.50 -5.16 8.82
N ARG A 44 -8.23 -5.49 10.09
CA ARG A 44 -7.76 -6.82 10.51
C ARG A 44 -6.53 -7.33 9.72
N GLY A 45 -5.61 -6.44 9.35
CA GLY A 45 -4.40 -6.79 8.60
C GLY A 45 -4.64 -7.10 7.10
N VAL A 46 -5.77 -6.67 6.53
CA VAL A 46 -6.06 -6.78 5.10
C VAL A 46 -6.39 -5.40 4.53
N PHE A 47 -5.88 -5.13 3.32
CA PHE A 47 -6.12 -3.90 2.53
C PHE A 47 -7.40 -3.97 1.71
#